data_AF-A0ABD2NDF0-F1
#
_entry.id   AF-A0ABD2NDF0-F1
#
_cell.length_a   1.000
_cell.length_b   1.000
_cell.length_c   1.000
_cell.angle_alpha   90.00
_cell.angle_beta   90.00
_cell.angle_gamma   90.00
#
_symmetry.space_group_name_H-M   'P 1'
#
loop_
_entity.id
_entity.type
_entity.pdbx_description
1 polymer ?
#
loop_
_entity_poly.entity_id
_entity_poly.type
_entity_poly.pdbx_seq_one_letter_code
_entity_poly.pdbx_strand_id
1 'polypeptide(L)'
;MNNDSIKKLFLLAAITYAKSGNHVWYISCFPFEKIPNNIIIPEKEVLSLITFVFLKDYKDLINHLNGIHLWRKPPRIILVAGFEEYSNLNKPDYNPMCAALISTSLLDAISTAAAKLNAVSYLIVACRILENYKSRLNILRMLYFSEIISHPKEQDMLNAIMKTLEIR
;
A
#
# COMPACT_ATOMS: atom_id res chain seq x y z
N MET A 1 9.57 -10.10 9.05
CA MET A 1 9.76 -8.66 9.34
C MET A 1 8.80 -8.23 10.45
N ASN A 2 9.26 -7.40 11.38
CA ASN A 2 8.37 -6.77 12.37
C ASN A 2 7.58 -5.62 11.70
N ASN A 3 6.60 -5.05 12.41
CA ASN A 3 5.73 -4.01 11.85
C ASN A 3 6.52 -2.74 11.48
N ASP A 4 7.52 -2.39 12.28
CA ASP A 4 8.35 -1.20 12.07
C ASP A 4 9.20 -1.30 10.80
N SER A 5 9.74 -2.48 10.47
CA SER A 5 10.45 -2.71 9.21
C SER A 5 9.55 -2.52 8.00
N ILE A 6 8.29 -2.96 8.04
CA ILE A 6 7.34 -2.77 6.94
C ILE A 6 7.01 -1.29 6.77
N LYS A 7 6.70 -0.62 7.89
CA LYS A 7 6.42 0.82 7.88
C LYS A 7 7.59 1.61 7.31
N LYS A 8 8.82 1.29 7.72
CA LYS A 8 10.06 1.86 7.21
C LYS A 8 10.23 1.61 5.71
N LEU A 9 10.09 0.37 5.26
CA LEU A 9 10.22 -0.01 3.85
C LEU A 9 9.22 0.75 2.97
N PHE A 10 7.94 0.78 3.36
CA PHE A 10 6.92 1.48 2.59
C PHE A 10 7.12 3.00 2.62
N LEU A 11 7.67 3.55 3.71
CA LEU A 11 8.02 4.96 3.77
C LEU A 11 9.18 5.28 2.81
N LEU A 12 10.21 4.43 2.77
CA LEU A 12 11.29 4.54 1.78
C LEU A 12 10.77 4.42 0.35
N ALA A 13 9.85 3.48 0.08
CA ALA A 13 9.20 3.36 -1.22
C ALA A 13 8.41 4.62 -1.58
N ALA A 14 7.61 5.16 -0.64
CA ALA A 14 6.85 6.40 -0.85
C ALA A 14 7.76 7.58 -1.20
N ILE A 15 8.85 7.76 -0.44
CA ILE A 15 9.85 8.80 -0.69
C ILE A 15 10.51 8.60 -2.06
N THR A 16 10.86 7.36 -2.41
CA THR A 16 11.54 7.07 -3.67
C THR A 16 10.62 7.36 -4.86
N TYR A 17 9.35 6.93 -4.81
CA TYR A 17 8.38 7.26 -5.85
C TYR A 17 8.08 8.75 -5.97
N ALA A 18 8.01 9.46 -4.83
CA ALA A 18 7.83 10.90 -4.81
C ALA A 18 9.03 11.64 -5.39
N LYS A 19 10.27 11.18 -5.14
CA LYS A 19 11.48 11.73 -5.80
C LYS A 19 11.43 11.59 -7.32
N SER A 20 10.77 10.55 -7.83
CA SER A 20 10.50 10.39 -9.26
C SER A 20 9.29 11.19 -9.78
N GLY A 21 8.75 12.12 -8.98
CA GLY A 21 7.66 13.02 -9.37
C GLY A 21 6.25 12.44 -9.25
N ASN A 22 6.07 11.27 -8.62
CA ASN A 22 4.77 10.63 -8.51
C ASN A 22 4.00 11.10 -7.26
N HIS A 23 2.70 11.35 -7.41
CA HIS A 23 1.81 11.49 -6.26
C HIS A 23 1.57 10.13 -5.62
N VAL A 24 1.85 10.02 -4.31
CA VAL A 24 1.78 8.78 -3.56
C VAL A 24 0.78 8.90 -2.43
N TRP A 25 -0.10 7.92 -2.27
CA TRP A 25 -0.83 7.70 -1.04
C TRP A 25 -0.10 6.66 -0.20
N TYR A 26 0.25 7.04 1.03
CA TYR A 26 0.72 6.13 2.05
C TYR A 26 -0.42 5.89 3.03
N ILE A 27 -1.00 4.69 3.00
CA ILE A 27 -2.14 4.30 3.82
C ILE A 27 -1.68 3.33 4.91
N SER A 28 -2.06 3.58 6.17
CA SER A 28 -1.72 2.72 7.32
C SER A 28 -2.78 2.84 8.41
N CYS A 29 -2.95 1.82 9.26
CA CYS A 29 -3.87 1.91 10.40
C CYS A 29 -3.39 2.89 11.48
N PHE A 30 -2.06 3.06 11.58
CA PHE A 30 -1.43 3.79 12.66
C PHE A 30 -0.50 4.87 12.12
N PRO A 31 -0.50 6.07 12.74
CA PRO A 31 0.47 7.09 12.44
C PRO A 31 1.89 6.64 12.80
N PHE A 32 2.89 7.34 12.25
CA PHE A 32 4.26 7.22 12.72
C PHE A 32 4.38 7.92 14.07
N GLU A 33 4.78 7.21 15.11
CA GLU A 33 5.13 7.83 16.40
C GLU A 33 6.47 8.56 16.31
N LYS A 34 7.39 7.99 15.51
CA LYS A 34 8.72 8.53 15.22
C LYS A 34 9.10 8.17 13.79
N ILE A 35 9.94 9.00 13.18
CA ILE A 35 10.54 8.67 11.88
C ILE A 35 11.47 7.46 12.09
N PRO A 36 11.31 6.37 11.33
CA PRO A 36 12.20 5.21 11.43
C PRO A 36 13.67 5.60 11.25
N ASN A 37 14.56 4.92 11.98
CA ASN A 37 16.00 5.16 11.90
C ASN A 37 16.52 5.02 10.45
N ASN A 38 17.55 5.81 10.11
CA ASN A 38 18.21 5.81 8.80
C ASN A 38 17.31 6.25 7.63
N ILE A 39 16.18 6.90 7.88
CA ILE A 39 15.44 7.62 6.84
C ILE A 39 15.92 9.07 6.80
N ILE A 40 16.49 9.45 5.66
CA ILE A 40 16.81 10.85 5.37
C ILE A 40 15.51 11.53 4.96
N ILE A 41 15.10 12.54 5.73
CA ILE A 41 13.91 13.34 5.44
C ILE A 41 14.15 14.05 4.10
N PRO A 42 13.29 13.85 3.10
CA PRO A 42 13.46 14.51 1.82
C PRO A 42 13.03 15.97 1.86
N GLU A 43 13.34 16.70 0.80
CA GLU A 43 12.95 18.10 0.61
C GLU A 43 11.43 18.27 0.64
N LYS A 44 10.98 19.50 0.95
CA LYS A 44 9.55 19.82 1.13
C LYS A 44 8.73 19.51 -0.12
N GLU A 45 9.31 19.73 -1.29
CA GLU A 45 8.73 19.47 -2.60
C GLU A 45 8.41 17.98 -2.77
N VAL A 46 9.34 17.10 -2.41
CA VAL A 46 9.14 15.64 -2.44
C VAL A 46 8.07 15.24 -1.43
N LEU A 47 8.12 15.77 -0.20
CA LEU A 47 7.10 15.48 0.82
C LEU A 47 5.70 15.92 0.36
N SER A 48 5.59 17.02 -0.39
CA SER A 48 4.30 17.51 -0.90
C SER A 48 3.62 16.56 -1.90
N LEU A 49 4.36 15.60 -2.46
CA LEU A 49 3.84 14.57 -3.34
C LEU A 49 3.31 13.35 -2.57
N ILE A 50 3.58 13.23 -1.27
CA ILE A 50 3.13 12.11 -0.43
C ILE A 50 1.94 12.56 0.42
N THR A 51 0.80 11.91 0.24
CA THR A 51 -0.36 12.05 1.13
C THR A 51 -0.34 10.90 2.14
N PHE A 52 -0.14 11.22 3.41
CA PHE A 52 -0.25 10.26 4.50
C PHE A 52 -1.71 10.13 4.93
N VAL A 53 -2.23 8.91 4.93
CA VAL A 53 -3.62 8.60 5.28
C VAL A 53 -3.62 7.54 6.37
N PHE A 54 -4.13 7.90 7.55
CA PHE A 54 -4.19 7.00 8.70
C PHE A 54 -5.64 6.65 9.00
N LEU A 55 -6.04 5.41 8.73
CA LEU A 55 -7.44 4.96 8.76
C LEU A 55 -7.58 3.79 9.74
N LYS A 56 -8.41 3.95 10.76
CA LYS A 56 -8.40 3.03 11.91
C LYS A 56 -8.86 1.62 11.55
N ASP A 57 -9.85 1.52 10.67
CA ASP A 57 -10.48 0.26 10.29
C ASP A 57 -10.83 0.20 8.80
N TYR A 58 -11.37 -0.95 8.38
CA TYR A 58 -11.70 -1.16 6.97
C TYR A 58 -12.83 -0.25 6.48
N LYS A 59 -13.74 0.22 7.35
CA LYS A 59 -14.85 1.10 6.93
C LYS A 59 -14.30 2.47 6.54
N ASP A 60 -13.39 2.99 7.36
CA ASP A 60 -12.66 4.23 7.06
C ASP A 60 -11.86 4.08 5.75
N LEU A 61 -11.22 2.93 5.54
CA LEU A 61 -10.52 2.60 4.30
C LEU A 61 -11.46 2.65 3.09
N ILE A 62 -12.56 1.90 3.11
CA ILE A 62 -13.52 1.86 2.00
C ILE A 62 -14.10 3.25 1.72
N ASN A 63 -14.49 4.00 2.75
CA ASN A 63 -15.01 5.35 2.59
C ASN A 63 -13.99 6.29 1.93
N HIS A 64 -12.72 6.21 2.34
CA HIS A 64 -11.64 7.00 1.75
C HIS A 64 -11.41 6.64 0.28
N LEU A 65 -11.36 5.35 -0.05
CA LEU A 65 -11.17 4.85 -1.41
C LEU A 65 -12.33 5.26 -2.32
N ASN A 66 -13.57 5.14 -1.86
CA ASN A 66 -14.75 5.56 -2.61
C ASN A 66 -14.71 7.07 -2.94
N GLY A 67 -14.07 7.89 -2.12
CA GLY A 67 -13.89 9.32 -2.36
C GLY A 67 -12.87 9.66 -3.45
N ILE A 68 -12.08 8.71 -3.99
CA ILE A 68 -10.96 9.00 -4.89
C ILE A 68 -11.35 9.79 -6.15
N HIS A 69 -12.56 9.57 -6.66
CA HIS A 69 -13.09 10.27 -7.83
C HIS A 69 -13.25 11.78 -7.60
N LEU A 70 -13.39 12.22 -6.34
CA LEU A 70 -13.50 13.63 -5.96
C LEU A 70 -12.13 14.34 -5.85
N TRP A 71 -11.03 13.60 -5.81
CA TRP A 71 -9.71 14.20 -5.64
C TRP A 71 -9.25 14.94 -6.90
N ARG A 72 -8.82 16.19 -6.72
CA ARG A 72 -8.25 17.01 -7.81
C ARG A 72 -6.93 16.45 -8.34
N LYS A 73 -6.11 15.91 -7.44
CA LYS A 73 -4.83 15.26 -7.75
C LYS A 73 -4.88 13.82 -7.24
N PRO A 74 -5.37 12.86 -8.05
CA PRO A 74 -5.39 11.46 -7.65
C PRO A 74 -3.96 10.92 -7.52
N PRO A 75 -3.73 9.92 -6.66
CA PRO A 75 -2.42 9.28 -6.53
C PRO A 75 -2.10 8.46 -7.77
N ARG A 76 -0.84 8.46 -8.20
CA ARG A 76 -0.36 7.47 -9.16
C ARG A 76 0.05 6.17 -8.47
N ILE A 77 0.46 6.26 -7.21
CA ILE A 77 0.88 5.11 -6.40
C ILE A 77 0.04 5.06 -5.13
N ILE A 78 -0.56 3.91 -4.83
CA ILE A 78 -1.21 3.63 -3.54
C ILE A 78 -0.39 2.55 -2.83
N LEU A 79 0.14 2.89 -1.66
CA LEU A 79 0.86 2.01 -0.77
C LEU A 79 0.01 1.73 0.46
N VAL A 80 -0.39 0.48 0.68
CA VAL A 80 -1.17 0.09 1.86
C VAL A 80 -0.29 -0.74 2.79
N ALA A 81 0.08 -0.16 3.93
CA ALA A 81 0.82 -0.85 4.97
C ALA A 81 -0.14 -1.51 5.97
N GLY A 82 0.11 -2.79 6.28
CA GLY A 82 -0.62 -3.52 7.33
C GLY A 82 -2.01 -4.00 6.88
N PHE A 83 -2.12 -4.52 5.66
CA PHE A 83 -3.39 -5.01 5.10
C PHE A 83 -4.08 -6.06 5.97
N GLU A 84 -3.33 -6.85 6.74
CA GLU A 84 -3.88 -7.83 7.67
C GLU A 84 -4.81 -7.20 8.74
N GLU A 85 -4.60 -5.93 9.08
CA GLU A 85 -5.37 -5.22 10.09
C GLU A 85 -6.75 -4.81 9.58
N TYR A 86 -6.85 -4.47 8.28
CA TYR A 86 -8.12 -4.15 7.64
C TYR A 86 -8.92 -5.42 7.29
N SER A 87 -8.23 -6.47 6.87
CA SER A 87 -8.84 -7.70 6.32
C SER A 87 -9.04 -8.81 7.36
N ASN A 88 -8.54 -8.63 8.58
CA ASN A 88 -8.52 -9.65 9.63
C ASN A 88 -7.88 -10.98 9.20
N LEU A 89 -6.93 -10.94 8.26
CA LEU A 89 -6.30 -12.15 7.69
C LEU A 89 -5.69 -13.08 8.74
N ASN A 90 -5.17 -12.53 9.84
CA ASN A 90 -4.55 -13.27 10.94
C ASN A 90 -5.49 -13.57 12.11
N LYS A 91 -6.79 -13.28 11.98
CA LYS A 91 -7.74 -13.44 13.09
C LYS A 91 -8.73 -14.60 12.85
N PRO A 92 -9.31 -15.17 13.92
CA PRO A 92 -10.31 -16.24 13.81
C PRO A 92 -11.60 -15.80 13.09
N ASP A 93 -11.99 -14.54 13.26
CA ASP A 93 -13.18 -13.90 12.67
C ASP A 93 -12.97 -13.43 11.22
N TYR A 94 -11.97 -13.97 10.53
CA TYR A 94 -11.71 -13.69 9.12
C TYR A 94 -12.93 -13.97 8.26
N ASN A 95 -13.33 -12.97 7.49
CA ASN A 95 -14.39 -13.08 6.48
C ASN A 95 -13.80 -12.88 5.08
N PRO A 96 -13.79 -13.91 4.22
CA PRO A 96 -13.22 -13.81 2.87
C PRO A 96 -13.93 -12.78 1.99
N MET A 97 -15.24 -12.59 2.17
CA MET A 97 -15.99 -11.56 1.43
C MET A 97 -15.57 -10.16 1.83
N CYS A 98 -15.25 -9.93 3.11
CA CYS A 98 -14.74 -8.65 3.57
C CYS A 98 -13.35 -8.37 2.98
N ALA A 99 -12.45 -9.34 3.04
CA ALA A 99 -11.11 -9.20 2.44
C ALA A 99 -11.18 -8.98 0.91
N ALA A 100 -12.07 -9.71 0.22
CA ALA A 100 -12.35 -9.52 -1.19
C ALA A 100 -12.86 -8.11 -1.49
N LEU A 101 -13.84 -7.62 -0.73
CA LEU A 101 -14.38 -6.26 -0.87
C LEU A 101 -13.29 -5.18 -0.71
N ILE A 102 -12.40 -5.34 0.28
CA ILE A 102 -11.29 -4.40 0.47
C ILE A 102 -10.33 -4.47 -0.72
N SER A 103 -9.96 -5.66 -1.17
CA SER A 103 -9.09 -5.84 -2.34
C SER A 103 -9.69 -5.26 -3.61
N THR A 104 -10.97 -5.52 -3.90
CA THR A 104 -11.63 -4.96 -5.08
C THR A 104 -11.78 -3.46 -5.00
N SER A 105 -12.05 -2.90 -3.82
CA SER A 105 -12.15 -1.44 -3.65
C SER A 105 -10.79 -0.75 -3.82
N LEU A 106 -9.69 -1.37 -3.39
CA LEU A 106 -8.35 -0.87 -3.66
C LEU A 106 -8.03 -0.91 -5.16
N LEU A 107 -8.40 -1.99 -5.85
CA LEU A 107 -8.22 -2.14 -7.30
C LEU A 107 -9.07 -1.15 -8.09
N ASP A 108 -10.32 -0.93 -7.68
CA ASP A 108 -11.21 0.05 -8.29
C ASP A 108 -10.68 1.48 -8.09
N ALA A 109 -10.19 1.79 -6.90
CA ALA A 109 -9.61 3.09 -6.62
C ALA A 109 -8.38 3.37 -7.49
N ILE A 110 -7.43 2.43 -7.57
CA ILE A 110 -6.23 2.63 -8.40
C ILE A 110 -6.58 2.67 -9.90
N SER A 111 -7.57 1.89 -10.35
CA SER A 111 -8.08 1.93 -11.72
C SER A 111 -8.70 3.29 -12.05
N THR A 112 -9.50 3.83 -11.13
CA THR A 112 -10.10 5.16 -11.26
C THR A 112 -9.02 6.24 -11.30
N ALA A 113 -8.00 6.13 -10.47
CA ALA A 113 -6.86 7.04 -10.49
C ALA A 113 -6.09 6.99 -11.81
N ALA A 114 -5.82 5.79 -12.33
CA ALA A 114 -5.17 5.58 -13.62
C ALA A 114 -5.95 6.22 -14.78
N ALA A 115 -7.27 6.02 -14.80
CA ALA A 115 -8.15 6.62 -15.79
C ALA A 115 -8.13 8.15 -15.74
N LYS A 116 -8.19 8.75 -14.53
CA LYS A 116 -8.13 10.21 -14.36
C LYS A 116 -6.76 10.81 -14.73
N LEU A 117 -5.67 10.08 -14.49
CA LEU A 117 -4.32 10.52 -14.84
C LEU A 117 -3.98 10.26 -16.31
N ASN A 118 -4.77 9.45 -17.02
CA ASN A 118 -4.43 8.89 -18.32
C ASN A 118 -3.01 8.25 -18.32
N ALA A 119 -2.69 7.54 -17.24
CA ALA A 119 -1.37 6.96 -17.00
C ALA A 119 -1.46 5.70 -16.14
N VAL A 120 -0.47 4.81 -16.29
CA VAL A 120 -0.37 3.61 -15.45
C VAL A 120 -0.16 4.01 -13.99
N SER A 121 -0.99 3.43 -13.12
CA SER A 121 -0.96 3.62 -11.67
C SER A 121 -0.77 2.27 -10.98
N TYR A 122 -0.19 2.29 -9.78
CA TYR A 122 0.30 1.09 -9.10
C TYR A 122 -0.26 0.98 -7.69
N LEU A 123 -0.75 -0.21 -7.35
CA LEU A 123 -1.19 -0.57 -6.02
C LEU A 123 -0.20 -1.57 -5.44
N ILE A 124 0.37 -1.25 -4.28
CA ILE A 124 1.28 -2.13 -3.56
C ILE A 124 0.74 -2.29 -2.14
N VAL A 125 0.52 -3.53 -1.74
CA VAL A 125 -0.10 -3.89 -0.48
C VAL A 125 0.88 -4.71 0.34
N ALA A 126 1.28 -4.21 1.51
CA ALA A 126 2.05 -4.96 2.47
C ALA A 126 1.11 -5.70 3.41
N CYS A 127 1.34 -7.00 3.54
CA CYS A 127 0.66 -7.86 4.48
C CYS A 127 1.68 -8.71 5.23
N ARG A 128 1.46 -8.90 6.53
CA ARG A 128 2.06 -10.03 7.27
C ARG A 128 1.02 -11.12 7.41
N ILE A 129 1.42 -12.35 7.11
CA ILE A 129 0.58 -13.52 7.31
C ILE A 129 1.28 -14.48 8.25
N LEU A 130 0.57 -14.96 9.26
CA LEU A 130 1.05 -16.07 10.09
C LEU A 130 0.97 -17.37 9.28
N GLU A 131 1.91 -18.31 9.52
CA GLU A 131 2.05 -19.50 8.68
C GLU A 131 0.77 -20.35 8.63
N ASN A 132 0.03 -20.41 9.74
CA ASN A 132 -1.26 -21.11 9.85
C ASN A 132 -2.39 -20.46 9.03
N TYR A 133 -2.24 -19.23 8.54
CA TYR A 133 -3.23 -18.49 7.75
C TYR A 133 -2.80 -18.21 6.30
N LYS A 134 -1.66 -18.75 5.87
CA LYS A 134 -1.04 -18.52 4.55
C LYS A 134 -1.96 -18.82 3.37
N SER A 135 -2.84 -19.82 3.50
CA SER A 135 -3.83 -20.15 2.47
C SER A 135 -4.76 -18.98 2.13
N ARG A 136 -5.11 -18.14 3.11
CA ARG A 136 -5.97 -16.97 2.91
C ARG A 136 -5.30 -15.93 2.01
N LEU A 137 -4.01 -15.67 2.22
CA LEU A 137 -3.22 -14.77 1.36
C LEU A 137 -3.10 -15.32 -0.06
N ASN A 138 -2.92 -16.63 -0.21
CA ASN A 138 -2.81 -17.26 -1.53
C ASN A 138 -4.09 -17.10 -2.36
N ILE A 139 -5.27 -17.19 -1.74
CA ILE A 139 -6.55 -16.95 -2.41
C ILE A 139 -6.62 -15.51 -2.92
N LEU A 140 -6.30 -14.53 -2.05
CA LEU A 140 -6.31 -13.12 -2.45
C LEU A 140 -5.32 -12.82 -3.57
N ARG A 141 -4.12 -13.43 -3.51
CA ARG A 141 -3.15 -13.34 -4.61
C ARG A 141 -3.77 -13.83 -5.90
N MET A 142 -4.27 -15.07 -5.92
CA MET A 142 -4.77 -15.69 -7.16
C MET A 142 -5.91 -14.91 -7.81
N LEU A 143 -6.72 -14.19 -7.03
CA LEU A 143 -7.89 -13.48 -7.53
C LEU A 143 -7.63 -12.00 -7.83
N TYR A 144 -6.77 -11.33 -7.05
CA TYR A 144 -6.72 -9.86 -7.04
C TYR A 144 -5.32 -9.27 -7.27
N PHE A 145 -4.24 -10.02 -7.03
CA PHE A 145 -2.89 -9.47 -7.10
C PHE A 145 -2.00 -10.28 -8.04
N SER A 146 -1.40 -9.61 -9.02
CA SER A 146 -0.60 -10.24 -10.07
C SER A 146 0.74 -10.80 -9.57
N GLU A 147 1.29 -10.26 -8.50
CA GLU A 147 2.64 -10.57 -8.03
C GLU A 147 2.72 -10.59 -6.50
N ILE A 148 3.61 -11.43 -5.96
CA ILE A 148 4.06 -11.34 -4.56
C ILE A 148 5.55 -11.05 -4.56
N ILE A 149 5.91 -9.95 -3.91
CA ILE A 149 7.30 -9.61 -3.63
C ILE A 149 7.64 -10.10 -2.22
N SER A 150 8.61 -11.01 -2.12
CA SER A 150 9.10 -11.52 -0.84
C SER A 150 10.61 -11.71 -0.91
N HIS A 151 11.34 -10.87 -0.18
CA HIS A 151 12.79 -10.94 -0.05
C HIS A 151 13.23 -10.93 1.42
N PRO A 152 14.30 -11.66 1.78
CA PRO A 152 14.80 -11.69 3.15
C PRO A 152 15.47 -10.36 3.56
N LYS A 153 15.97 -9.58 2.60
CA LYS A 153 16.65 -8.30 2.83
C LYS A 153 15.75 -7.12 2.44
N GLU A 154 15.75 -6.08 3.28
CA GLU A 154 14.96 -4.85 3.08
C GLU A 154 15.31 -4.16 1.76
N GLN A 155 16.60 -4.04 1.44
CA GLN A 155 17.06 -3.37 0.21
C GLN A 155 16.62 -4.11 -1.05
N ASP A 156 16.69 -5.44 -1.04
CA ASP A 156 16.25 -6.26 -2.18
C ASP A 156 14.73 -6.15 -2.37
N MET A 157 13.97 -6.06 -1.26
CA MET A 157 12.53 -5.83 -1.30
C MET A 157 12.20 -4.45 -1.86
N LEU A 158 12.92 -3.40 -1.46
CA LEU A 158 12.77 -2.07 -2.01
C LEU A 158 13.06 -2.06 -3.51
N ASN A 159 14.17 -2.65 -3.93
CA ASN A 159 14.54 -2.74 -5.34
C ASN A 159 13.47 -3.47 -6.17
N ALA A 160 12.90 -4.57 -5.64
CA ALA A 160 11.82 -5.29 -6.30
C ALA A 160 10.54 -4.45 -6.43
N ILE A 161 10.17 -3.72 -5.38
CA ILE A 161 9.04 -2.76 -5.41
C ILE A 161 9.30 -1.66 -6.47
N MET A 162 10.52 -1.13 -6.53
CA MET A 162 10.86 -0.08 -7.49
C MET A 162 10.83 -0.59 -8.94
N LYS A 163 11.27 -1.83 -9.19
CA LYS A 163 11.22 -2.45 -10.53
C LYS A 163 9.81 -2.58 -11.07
N THR A 164 8.78 -2.63 -10.23
CA THR A 164 7.38 -2.66 -10.68
C THR A 164 7.02 -1.44 -11.56
N LEU A 165 7.73 -0.31 -11.43
CA LEU A 165 7.58 0.86 -12.30
C LEU A 165 8.38 0.79 -13.61
N GLU A 166 9.49 0.08 -13.64
CA GLU A 166 10.42 0.05 -14.78
C GLU A 166 9.97 -0.89 -15.90
N ILE A 167 8.94 -1.71 -15.66
CA ILE A 167 8.31 -2.55 -16.68
C ILE A 167 7.36 -1.68 -17.51
N ARG A 168 7.93 -0.86 -18.40
CA ARG A 168 7.42 -0.45 -19.73
C ARG A 168 8.33 0.57 -20.40
#